data_AF-A0A1G0FDU4-F1
#
_entry.id   AF-A0A1G0FDU4-F1
#
_cell.length_a   1.000
_cell.length_b   1.000
_cell.length_c   1.000
_cell.angle_alpha   90.00
_cell.angle_beta   90.00
_cell.angle_gamma   90.00
#
_symmetry.space_group_name_H-M   'P 1'
#
loop_
_entity.id
_entity.type
_entity.pdbx_description
1 polymer ?
#
loop_
_entity_poly.entity_id
_entity_poly.type
_entity_poly.pdbx_seq_one_letter_code
_entity_poly.pdbx_strand_id
1 'polypeptide(L)'
;MRTFYDKDEVARKEARRQSTLKWRRKNPEKVRATKRQWLKTEKGRKYGYAYQKEWIKKNPKRAKEIASKSGKKYNLNLRLACLNYYSKGLLDCTCCGEKMLQFLSIDHIEGGGRRHREEIGNMYRWLISNSFPEGYQVLCHNCNLAKGFYGQCPHKLT
;
A
#
# COMPACT_ATOMS: atom_id res chain seq x y z
N MET A 1 8.61 46.59 35.94
CA MET A 1 9.48 45.45 36.27
C MET A 1 10.02 44.85 34.97
N ARG A 2 11.29 45.11 34.62
CA ARG A 2 11.97 44.44 33.51
C ARG A 2 12.63 43.18 34.07
N THR A 3 12.27 42.01 33.57
CA THR A 3 12.97 40.76 33.88
C THR A 3 14.37 40.84 33.29
N PHE A 4 15.38 41.03 34.14
CA PHE A 4 16.78 40.97 33.73
C PHE A 4 17.11 39.51 33.41
N TYR A 5 17.21 39.19 32.12
CA TYR A 5 17.74 37.89 31.68
C TYR A 5 19.24 37.84 31.98
N ASP A 6 19.68 36.86 32.77
CA ASP A 6 21.10 36.56 32.97
C ASP A 6 21.71 36.14 31.63
N LYS A 7 22.54 37.01 31.04
CA LYS A 7 23.19 36.78 29.74
C LYS A 7 24.08 35.54 29.76
N ASP A 8 24.65 35.19 30.91
CA ASP A 8 25.49 34.01 31.06
C ASP A 8 24.66 32.72 31.04
N GLU A 9 23.44 32.77 31.58
CA GLU A 9 22.50 31.66 31.49
C GLU A 9 22.07 31.40 30.05
N VAL A 10 21.81 32.45 29.28
CA VAL A 10 21.47 32.36 27.85
C VAL A 10 22.63 31.74 27.06
N ALA A 11 23.86 32.22 27.26
CA ALA A 11 25.04 31.70 26.60
C ALA A 11 25.30 30.21 26.92
N ARG A 12 25.13 29.81 28.19
CA ARG A 12 25.25 28.39 28.62
C ARG A 12 24.21 27.50 27.95
N LYS A 13 22.95 27.96 27.86
CA LYS A 13 21.87 27.22 27.19
C LYS A 13 22.16 27.04 25.69
N GLU A 14 22.66 28.09 25.04
CA GLU A 14 23.04 28.06 23.63
C GLU A 14 24.20 27.09 23.36
N ALA A 15 25.27 27.14 24.16
CA ALA A 15 26.40 26.22 24.05
C ALA A 15 25.96 24.75 24.20
N ARG A 16 25.06 24.46 25.15
CA ARG A 16 24.49 23.11 25.34
C ARG A 16 23.65 22.68 24.14
N ARG A 17 22.84 23.58 23.57
CA ARG A 17 22.06 23.32 22.36
C ARG A 17 22.98 22.97 21.18
N GLN A 18 24.03 23.77 20.96
CA GLN A 18 24.97 23.54 19.86
C GLN A 18 25.72 22.21 20.02
N SER A 19 26.17 21.89 21.24
CA SER A 19 26.78 20.59 21.54
C SER A 19 25.82 19.43 21.27
N THR A 20 24.56 19.55 21.69
CA THR A 20 23.52 18.55 21.44
C THR A 20 23.25 18.36 19.94
N LEU A 21 23.16 19.44 19.17
CA LEU A 21 22.97 19.38 17.72
C LEU A 21 24.16 18.70 17.04
N LYS A 22 25.38 19.06 17.44
CA LYS A 22 26.62 18.43 16.95
C LYS A 22 26.63 16.92 17.23
N TRP A 23 26.27 16.52 18.45
CA TRP A 23 26.16 15.10 18.82
C TRP A 23 25.10 14.37 18.00
N ARG A 24 23.89 14.95 17.83
CA ARG A 24 22.80 14.34 17.04
C ARG A 24 23.20 14.16 15.58
N ARG A 25 23.88 15.16 15.00
CA ARG A 25 24.39 15.09 13.62
C ARG A 25 25.41 13.97 13.44
N LYS A 26 26.29 13.77 14.43
CA LYS A 26 27.29 12.68 14.43
C LYS A 26 26.70 11.31 14.76
N ASN A 27 25.50 11.24 15.36
CA ASN A 27 24.88 9.99 15.82
C ASN A 27 23.45 9.80 15.28
N PRO A 28 23.22 9.93 13.96
CA PRO A 28 21.87 9.94 13.40
C PRO A 28 21.12 8.62 13.64
N GLU A 29 21.81 7.49 13.62
CA GLU A 29 21.20 6.17 13.86
C GLU A 29 20.75 6.00 15.29
N LYS A 30 21.59 6.34 16.28
CA LYS A 30 21.22 6.30 17.70
C LYS A 30 20.01 7.19 17.96
N VAL A 31 19.98 8.40 17.40
CA VAL A 31 18.84 9.31 17.51
C VAL A 31 17.56 8.69 16.92
N ARG A 32 17.66 8.07 15.73
CA ARG A 32 16.53 7.39 15.09
C ARG A 32 16.04 6.19 15.90
N ALA A 33 16.96 5.39 16.44
CA ALA A 33 16.66 4.22 17.25
C ALA A 33 15.93 4.61 18.55
N THR A 34 16.46 5.59 19.28
CA THR A 34 15.81 6.13 20.50
C THR A 34 14.44 6.70 20.18
N LYS A 35 14.31 7.48 19.09
CA LYS A 35 12.99 8.01 18.67
C LYS A 35 12.01 6.89 18.33
N ARG A 36 12.46 5.84 17.62
CA ARG A 36 11.66 4.66 17.28
C ARG A 36 11.19 3.93 18.54
N GLN A 37 12.07 3.70 19.51
CA GLN A 37 11.71 3.09 20.79
C GLN A 37 10.70 3.95 21.56
N TRP A 38 10.93 5.27 21.64
CA TRP A 38 10.00 6.19 22.29
C TRP A 38 8.61 6.21 21.64
N LEU A 39 8.52 6.14 20.31
CA LEU A 39 7.24 6.08 19.58
C LEU A 39 6.43 4.81 19.87
N LYS A 40 7.04 3.74 20.41
CA LYS A 40 6.33 2.53 20.85
C LYS A 40 5.61 2.71 22.19
N THR A 41 6.01 3.70 22.99
CA THR A 41 5.30 4.04 24.23
C THR A 41 3.93 4.65 23.92
N GLU A 42 2.99 4.57 24.87
CA GLU A 42 1.65 5.15 24.67
C GLU A 42 1.71 6.67 24.39
N LYS A 43 2.50 7.42 25.16
CA LYS A 43 2.71 8.86 24.97
C LYS A 43 3.31 9.15 23.60
N GLY A 44 4.30 8.37 23.18
CA GLY A 44 4.93 8.48 21.86
C GLY A 44 3.94 8.22 20.72
N ARG A 45 3.09 7.20 20.84
CA ARG A 45 2.04 6.87 19.86
C ARG A 45 1.04 8.01 19.73
N LYS A 46 0.53 8.55 20.85
CA LYS A 46 -0.40 9.69 20.86
C LYS A 46 0.21 10.92 20.18
N TYR A 47 1.48 11.21 20.49
CA TYR A 47 2.22 12.28 19.81
C TYR A 47 2.36 12.03 18.30
N GLY A 48 2.76 10.83 17.89
CA GLY A 48 2.93 10.48 16.48
C GLY A 48 1.64 10.64 15.68
N TYR A 49 0.51 10.19 16.25
CA TYR A 49 -0.81 10.37 15.66
C TYR A 49 -1.18 11.85 15.50
N ALA A 50 -1.04 12.65 16.57
CA ALA A 50 -1.33 14.08 16.52
C ALA A 50 -0.45 14.81 15.49
N TYR A 51 0.84 14.50 15.47
CA TYR A 51 1.79 15.06 14.50
C TYR A 51 1.40 14.72 13.06
N GLN A 52 1.03 13.47 12.79
CA GLN A 52 0.60 13.05 11.46
C GLN A 52 -0.68 13.76 11.04
N LYS A 53 -1.67 13.88 11.94
CA LYS A 53 -2.94 14.59 11.68
C LYS A 53 -2.69 16.05 11.30
N GLU A 54 -1.85 16.75 12.06
CA GLU A 54 -1.46 18.13 11.76
C GLU A 54 -0.69 18.25 10.44
N TRP A 55 0.22 17.31 10.15
CA TRP A 55 0.94 17.28 8.90
C TRP A 55 0.00 17.12 7.69
N ILE A 56 -0.99 16.21 7.77
CA ILE A 56 -1.99 16.01 6.71
C ILE A 56 -2.82 17.28 6.51
N LYS A 57 -3.28 17.90 7.60
CA LYS A 57 -4.06 19.15 7.55
C LYS A 57 -3.27 20.27 6.85
N LYS A 58 -1.98 20.40 7.14
CA LYS A 58 -1.10 21.40 6.51
C LYS A 58 -0.69 21.04 5.08
N ASN A 59 -0.76 19.76 4.69
CA ASN A 59 -0.25 19.27 3.40
C ASN A 59 -1.24 18.33 2.67
N PRO A 60 -2.50 18.74 2.43
CA PRO A 60 -3.55 17.83 1.97
C PRO A 60 -3.25 17.24 0.58
N LYS A 61 -2.73 18.03 -0.36
CA LYS A 61 -2.36 17.56 -1.70
C LYS A 61 -1.29 16.49 -1.65
N ARG A 62 -0.18 16.77 -0.93
CA ARG A 62 0.93 15.83 -0.79
C ARG A 62 0.52 14.56 -0.03
N ALA A 63 -0.31 14.68 0.99
CA ALA A 63 -0.88 13.53 1.69
C ALA A 63 -1.70 12.64 0.74
N LYS A 64 -2.57 13.24 -0.08
CA LYS A 64 -3.37 12.54 -1.10
C LYS A 64 -2.49 11.86 -2.14
N GLU A 65 -1.42 12.51 -2.62
CA GLU A 65 -0.48 11.93 -3.57
C GLU A 65 0.26 10.71 -3.00
N ILE A 66 0.76 10.82 -1.76
CA ILE A 66 1.43 9.70 -1.08
C ILE A 66 0.46 8.54 -0.91
N ALA A 67 -0.75 8.81 -0.40
CA ALA A 67 -1.78 7.78 -0.22
C ALA A 67 -2.16 7.13 -1.56
N SER A 68 -2.31 7.91 -2.63
CA SER A 68 -2.60 7.42 -3.98
C SER A 68 -1.48 6.53 -4.52
N LYS A 69 -0.21 6.96 -4.43
CA LYS A 69 0.94 6.15 -4.88
C LYS A 69 1.06 4.84 -4.10
N SER A 70 0.94 4.90 -2.77
CA SER A 70 0.96 3.71 -1.91
C SER A 70 -0.22 2.78 -2.19
N GLY A 71 -1.42 3.33 -2.41
CA GLY A 71 -2.62 2.57 -2.75
C GLY A 71 -2.52 1.88 -4.11
N LYS A 72 -1.98 2.56 -5.13
CA LYS A 72 -1.70 1.97 -6.45
C LYS A 72 -0.73 0.79 -6.36
N LYS A 73 0.40 0.99 -5.66
CA LYS A 73 1.39 -0.07 -5.45
C LYS A 73 0.79 -1.27 -4.70
N TYR A 74 0.00 -0.99 -3.66
CA TYR A 74 -0.67 -2.02 -2.89
C TYR A 74 -1.66 -2.82 -3.76
N ASN A 75 -2.53 -2.16 -4.53
CA ASN A 75 -3.48 -2.83 -5.42
C ASN A 75 -2.78 -3.64 -6.53
N LEU A 76 -1.66 -3.13 -7.06
CA LEU A 76 -0.83 -3.87 -8.01
C LEU A 76 -0.29 -5.17 -7.39
N ASN A 77 0.22 -5.11 -6.15
CA ASN A 77 0.74 -6.28 -5.47
C ASN A 77 -0.35 -7.33 -5.21
N LEU A 78 -1.55 -6.92 -4.78
CA LEU A 78 -2.67 -7.85 -4.61
C LEU A 78 -3.03 -8.53 -5.94
N ARG A 79 -3.13 -7.74 -7.01
CA ARG A 79 -3.41 -8.26 -8.36
C ARG A 79 -2.37 -9.28 -8.79
N LEU A 80 -1.08 -8.96 -8.64
CA LEU A 80 0.02 -9.86 -9.01
C LEU A 80 0.00 -11.15 -8.19
N ALA A 81 -0.28 -11.07 -6.89
CA ALA A 81 -0.40 -12.26 -6.05
C ALA A 81 -1.51 -13.20 -6.54
N CYS A 82 -2.71 -12.66 -6.84
CA CYS A 82 -3.81 -13.45 -7.37
C CYS A 82 -3.50 -14.03 -8.76
N LEU A 83 -2.97 -13.21 -9.68
CA LEU A 83 -2.61 -13.69 -11.02
C LEU A 83 -1.58 -14.81 -10.94
N ASN A 84 -0.53 -14.62 -10.12
CA ASN A 84 0.51 -15.63 -9.92
C ASN A 84 -0.06 -16.94 -9.36
N TYR A 85 -0.95 -16.86 -8.35
CA TYR A 85 -1.57 -18.03 -7.76
C TYR A 85 -2.41 -18.81 -8.81
N TYR A 86 -3.38 -18.14 -9.45
CA TYR A 86 -4.33 -18.80 -10.33
C TYR A 86 -3.75 -19.21 -11.69
N SER A 87 -2.64 -18.60 -12.13
CA SER A 87 -1.86 -19.07 -13.28
C SER A 87 -0.79 -20.10 -12.93
N LYS A 88 -0.68 -20.51 -11.66
CA LYS A 88 0.38 -21.42 -11.18
C LYS A 88 1.79 -20.93 -11.52
N GLY A 89 1.99 -19.62 -11.45
CA GLY A 89 3.26 -18.94 -11.73
C GLY A 89 3.55 -18.63 -13.20
N LEU A 90 2.69 -19.05 -14.13
CA LEU A 90 2.90 -18.83 -15.57
C LEU A 90 2.59 -17.39 -16.01
N LEU A 91 1.70 -16.71 -15.28
CA LEU A 91 1.22 -15.37 -15.60
C LEU A 91 0.71 -15.27 -17.04
N ASP A 92 -0.13 -16.22 -17.42
CA ASP A 92 -0.71 -16.31 -18.75
C ASP A 92 -2.22 -16.56 -18.74
N CYS A 93 -2.84 -16.29 -19.88
CA CYS A 93 -4.24 -16.63 -20.14
C CYS A 93 -4.39 -18.13 -20.37
N THR A 94 -5.22 -18.81 -19.57
CA THR A 94 -5.51 -20.24 -19.71
C THR A 94 -6.21 -20.61 -21.03
N CYS A 95 -6.74 -19.62 -21.74
CA CYS A 95 -7.41 -19.81 -23.03
C CYS A 95 -6.45 -19.71 -24.22
N CYS A 96 -5.75 -18.58 -24.36
CA CYS A 96 -4.98 -18.23 -25.56
C CYS A 96 -3.48 -18.00 -25.31
N GLY A 97 -2.99 -18.18 -24.07
CA GLY A 97 -1.57 -18.05 -23.74
C GLY A 97 -1.01 -16.62 -23.73
N GLU A 98 -1.85 -15.58 -23.82
CA GLU A 98 -1.43 -14.18 -23.64
C GLU A 98 -0.68 -14.01 -22.31
N LYS A 99 0.46 -13.31 -22.31
CA LYS A 99 1.37 -13.16 -21.16
C LYS A 99 1.55 -11.72 -20.70
N MET A 100 1.09 -10.74 -21.47
CA MET A 100 1.20 -9.35 -21.12
C MET A 100 0.32 -9.08 -19.90
N LEU A 101 0.96 -8.80 -18.77
CA LEU A 101 0.30 -8.62 -17.47
C LEU A 101 -0.84 -7.61 -17.52
N GLN A 102 -0.78 -6.59 -18.37
CA GLN A 102 -1.78 -5.55 -18.54
C GLN A 102 -3.09 -6.09 -19.13
N PHE A 103 -3.05 -7.20 -19.87
CA PHE A 103 -4.23 -7.82 -20.45
C PHE A 103 -4.85 -8.89 -19.56
N LEU A 104 -4.17 -9.33 -18.50
CA LEU A 104 -4.66 -10.42 -17.66
C LEU A 104 -5.70 -9.97 -16.63
N SER A 105 -6.63 -10.86 -16.31
CA SER A 105 -7.67 -10.67 -15.33
C SER A 105 -8.03 -11.99 -14.65
N ILE A 106 -8.62 -11.88 -13.46
CA ILE A 106 -9.23 -13.04 -12.80
C ILE A 106 -10.68 -13.15 -13.30
N ASP A 107 -11.02 -14.33 -13.78
CA ASP A 107 -12.35 -14.73 -14.21
C ASP A 107 -12.96 -15.75 -13.24
N HIS A 108 -14.29 -15.74 -13.13
CA HIS A 108 -15.06 -16.75 -12.39
C HIS A 108 -15.39 -17.89 -13.34
N ILE A 109 -14.92 -19.10 -13.03
CA ILE A 109 -15.08 -20.28 -13.91
C ILE A 109 -16.57 -20.56 -14.17
N GLU A 110 -17.41 -20.50 -13.14
CA GLU A 110 -18.86 -20.74 -13.22
C GLU A 110 -19.69 -19.46 -13.50
N GLY A 111 -19.04 -18.36 -13.87
CA GLY A 111 -19.72 -17.08 -14.07
C GLY A 111 -20.15 -16.40 -12.75
N GLY A 112 -21.19 -15.57 -12.79
CA GLY A 112 -21.71 -14.87 -11.59
C GLY A 112 -20.83 -13.76 -11.03
N GLY A 113 -19.74 -13.40 -11.72
CA GLY A 113 -18.74 -12.46 -11.20
C GLY A 113 -19.26 -11.05 -10.91
N ARG A 114 -20.34 -10.61 -11.56
CA ARG A 114 -20.99 -9.33 -11.24
C ARG A 114 -21.57 -9.34 -9.83
N ARG A 115 -22.45 -10.30 -9.54
CA ARG A 115 -23.08 -10.46 -8.22
C ARG A 115 -22.03 -10.62 -7.13
N HIS A 116 -21.04 -11.49 -7.36
CA HIS A 116 -19.97 -11.68 -6.39
C HIS A 116 -19.22 -10.36 -6.11
N ARG A 117 -18.84 -9.58 -7.13
CA ARG A 117 -18.18 -8.27 -6.93
C ARG A 117 -19.04 -7.25 -6.19
N GLU A 118 -20.36 -7.29 -6.35
CA GLU A 118 -21.30 -6.44 -5.60
C GLU A 118 -21.32 -6.82 -4.11
N GLU A 119 -21.23 -8.11 -3.76
CA GLU A 119 -21.21 -8.61 -2.39
C GLU A 119 -19.89 -8.34 -1.65
N ILE A 120 -18.75 -8.50 -2.32
CA ILE A 120 -17.42 -8.48 -1.66
C ILE A 120 -16.60 -7.22 -1.93
N GLY A 121 -17.01 -6.40 -2.90
CA GLY A 121 -16.27 -5.23 -3.36
C GLY A 121 -14.95 -5.60 -4.07
N ASN A 122 -13.83 -5.58 -3.34
CA ASN A 122 -12.51 -5.77 -3.95
C ASN A 122 -12.15 -7.27 -4.07
N MET A 123 -12.28 -7.79 -5.29
CA MET A 123 -11.99 -9.19 -5.63
C MET A 123 -10.62 -9.66 -5.12
N TYR A 124 -9.53 -8.95 -5.42
CA TYR A 124 -8.19 -9.42 -5.06
C TYR A 124 -7.98 -9.50 -3.55
N ARG A 125 -8.50 -8.53 -2.78
CA ARG A 125 -8.46 -8.60 -1.32
C ARG A 125 -9.22 -9.80 -0.80
N TRP A 126 -10.43 -10.02 -1.31
CA TRP A 126 -11.26 -11.13 -0.87
C TRP A 126 -10.61 -12.48 -1.18
N LEU A 127 -10.06 -12.67 -2.38
CA LEU A 127 -9.37 -13.91 -2.76
C LEU A 127 -8.21 -14.21 -1.81
N ILE A 128 -7.40 -13.20 -1.48
CA ILE A 128 -6.27 -13.35 -0.55
C ILE A 128 -6.76 -13.64 0.88
N SER A 129 -7.78 -12.93 1.35
CA SER A 129 -8.34 -13.14 2.70
C SER A 129 -9.02 -14.49 2.87
N ASN A 130 -9.47 -15.11 1.78
CA ASN A 130 -10.09 -16.43 1.78
C ASN A 130 -9.12 -17.53 1.34
N SER A 131 -7.80 -17.29 1.44
CA SER A 131 -6.76 -18.28 1.15
C SER A 131 -6.80 -18.84 -0.28
N PHE A 132 -7.17 -18.01 -1.25
CA PHE A 132 -7.24 -18.33 -2.68
C PHE A 132 -8.15 -19.53 -2.99
N PRO A 133 -9.47 -19.41 -2.79
CA PRO A 133 -10.40 -20.51 -3.05
C PRO A 133 -10.41 -20.91 -4.53
N GLU A 134 -10.86 -22.14 -4.81
CA GLU A 134 -11.07 -22.61 -6.19
C GLU A 134 -12.21 -21.86 -6.89
N GLY A 135 -12.44 -22.16 -8.18
CA GLY A 135 -13.51 -21.54 -8.99
C GLY A 135 -13.10 -20.28 -9.75
N TYR A 136 -11.80 -19.97 -9.80
CA TYR A 136 -11.24 -18.82 -10.51
C TYR A 136 -10.13 -19.24 -11.45
N GLN A 137 -9.95 -18.47 -12.53
CA GLN A 137 -8.90 -18.69 -13.52
C GLN A 137 -8.32 -17.36 -14.02
N VAL A 138 -7.16 -17.42 -14.67
CA VAL A 138 -6.57 -16.26 -15.35
C VAL A 138 -6.98 -16.24 -16.82
N LEU A 139 -7.66 -15.18 -17.23
CA LEU A 139 -7.98 -14.91 -18.63
C LEU A 139 -7.47 -13.54 -19.06
N CYS A 140 -7.08 -13.40 -20.33
CA CYS A 140 -6.91 -12.09 -20.92
C CYS A 140 -8.28 -11.38 -21.06
N HIS A 141 -8.28 -10.05 -21.14
CA HIS A 141 -9.50 -9.26 -21.21
C HIS A 141 -10.42 -9.68 -22.35
N ASN A 142 -9.86 -10.02 -23.52
CA ASN A 142 -10.65 -10.46 -24.67
C ASN A 142 -11.27 -11.84 -24.45
N CYS A 143 -10.54 -12.79 -23.86
CA CYS A 143 -11.08 -14.12 -23.56
C CYS A 143 -12.16 -14.06 -22.46
N ASN A 144 -11.94 -13.25 -21.42
CA ASN A 144 -12.90 -13.02 -20.36
C ASN A 144 -14.19 -12.37 -20.92
N LEU A 145 -14.03 -11.34 -21.75
CA LEU A 145 -15.15 -10.68 -22.41
C LEU A 145 -15.92 -11.64 -23.32
N ALA A 146 -15.22 -12.41 -24.15
CA ALA A 146 -15.82 -13.38 -25.06
C ALA A 146 -16.62 -14.44 -24.29
N LYS A 147 -16.08 -14.96 -23.18
CA LYS A 147 -16.81 -15.87 -22.30
C LYS A 147 -18.10 -15.23 -21.75
N GLY A 148 -18.03 -13.97 -21.30
CA GLY A 148 -19.19 -13.26 -20.78
C GLY A 148 -20.27 -12.96 -21.82
N PHE A 149 -19.88 -12.61 -23.05
CA PHE A 149 -20.81 -12.22 -24.12
C PHE A 149 -21.34 -13.40 -24.93
N TYR A 150 -20.47 -14.35 -25.27
CA TYR A 150 -20.79 -15.47 -26.18
C TYR A 150 -20.93 -16.81 -25.44
N GLY A 151 -20.80 -16.82 -24.10
CA GLY A 151 -20.75 -18.04 -23.27
C GLY A 151 -19.38 -18.72 -23.29
N GLN A 152 -18.61 -18.58 -24.37
CA GLN A 152 -17.28 -19.16 -24.52
C GLN A 152 -16.37 -18.31 -25.42
N CYS A 153 -15.06 -18.52 -25.32
CA CYS A 153 -14.09 -17.84 -26.18
C CYS A 153 -13.95 -18.57 -27.54
N PRO A 154 -13.93 -17.84 -28.68
CA PRO A 154 -13.74 -18.45 -30.00
C PRO A 154 -12.48 -19.31 -30.16
N HIS A 155 -11.41 -19.06 -29.41
CA HIS A 155 -10.21 -19.92 -29.40
C HIS A 155 -10.47 -21.34 -28.89
N LYS A 156 -11.63 -21.62 -28.28
CA LYS A 156 -12.04 -22.96 -27.83
C LYS A 156 -12.98 -23.66 -28.81
N LEU A 157 -13.38 -22.99 -29.89
CA LEU A 157 -14.22 -23.56 -30.95
C LEU A 157 -13.41 -24.27 -32.04
N THR A 158 -12.09 -24.15 -31.98
CA THR A 158 -11.12 -24.74 -32.93
C THR A 158 -10.55 -26.03 -32.40
#